data_AF-A0A6H1ZZ97-F1
#
_entry.id   AF-A0A6H1ZZ97-F1
#
_cell.length_a   1.000
_cell.length_b   1.000
_cell.length_c   1.000
_cell.angle_alpha   90.00
_cell.angle_beta   90.00
_cell.angle_gamma   90.00
#
_symmetry.space_group_name_H-M   'P 1'
#
loop_
_entity.id
_entity.type
_entity.pdbx_description
1 polymer ?
#
loop_
_entity_poly.entity_id
_entity_poly.type
_entity_poly.pdbx_seq_one_letter_code
_entity_poly.pdbx_strand_id
1 'polypeptide(L)' 'MTTATKQTRLEQLQKACGEVGLWVDTYSPGDGITRYRFFKEAGNSYFGPKNGIYTALGFKEARTFARGAGAII' A
#
# COMPACT_ATOMS: atom_id res chain seq x y z
N MET A 1 -5.42 -5.12 -31.33
CA MET A 1 -5.13 -3.86 -30.61
C MET A 1 -5.09 -4.18 -29.12
N THR A 2 -3.90 -4.22 -28.50
CA THR A 2 -3.76 -4.50 -27.08
C THR A 2 -3.98 -3.19 -26.31
N THR A 3 -5.15 -3.05 -25.69
CA THR A 3 -5.44 -1.94 -24.78
C THR A 3 -4.59 -2.12 -23.52
N ALA A 4 -3.52 -1.34 -23.37
CA ALA A 4 -2.74 -1.31 -22.14
C ALA A 4 -3.64 -0.82 -21.00
N THR A 5 -3.98 -1.70 -20.06
CA THR A 5 -4.76 -1.35 -18.88
C THR A 5 -3.92 -0.43 -18.00
N LYS A 6 -4.41 0.79 -17.75
CA LYS A 6 -3.72 1.74 -16.88
C LYS A 6 -3.68 1.18 -15.45
N GLN A 7 -2.50 0.96 -14.90
CA GLN A 7 -2.34 0.53 -13.50
C GLN A 7 -3.07 1.49 -12.56
N THR A 8 -3.75 0.92 -11.58
CA THR A 8 -4.37 1.66 -10.50
C THR A 8 -3.30 2.27 -9.59
N ARG A 9 -3.69 3.29 -8.83
CA ARG A 9 -2.83 3.92 -7.83
C ARG A 9 -2.34 2.92 -6.77
N LEU A 10 -3.17 1.93 -6.42
CA LEU A 10 -2.81 0.88 -5.48
C LEU A 10 -1.73 -0.04 -6.06
N GLU A 11 -1.89 -0.49 -7.31
CA GLU A 11 -0.89 -1.34 -7.97
C GLU A 11 0.47 -0.64 -8.09
N GLN A 12 0.47 0.65 -8.44
CA GLN A 12 1.70 1.46 -8.48
C GLN A 12 2.38 1.51 -7.11
N LEU A 13 1.60 1.75 -6.05
CA LEU A 13 2.09 1.80 -4.67
C LEU A 13 2.63 0.45 -4.21
N GLN A 14 1.92 -0.64 -4.49
CA GLN A 14 2.32 -2.01 -4.15
C GLN A 14 3.61 -2.40 -4.88
N LYS A 15 3.72 -2.09 -6.16
CA LYS A 15 4.94 -2.33 -6.95
C LYS A 15 6.14 -1.60 -6.34
N ALA A 16 6.01 -0.29 -6.15
CA ALA A 16 7.10 0.54 -5.64
C ALA A 16 7.52 0.17 -4.21
N CYS A 17 6.56 -0.19 -3.34
CA CYS A 17 6.87 -0.67 -2.00
C CYS A 17 7.54 -2.05 -2.03
N GLY A 18 7.12 -2.94 -2.93
CA GLY A 18 7.72 -4.26 -3.10
C GLY A 18 9.21 -4.19 -3.45
N GLU A 19 9.61 -3.21 -4.26
CA GLU A 19 11.01 -2.96 -4.63
C GLU A 19 11.90 -2.55 -3.44
N VAL A 20 11.30 -2.04 -2.36
CA VAL A 20 12.00 -1.67 -1.11
C VAL A 20 11.71 -2.62 0.06
N GLY A 21 11.15 -3.80 -0.23
CA GLY A 21 10.87 -4.82 0.79
C GLY A 21 9.70 -4.48 1.72
N LEU A 22 8.74 -3.70 1.23
CA LEU A 22 7.50 -3.38 1.92
C LEU A 22 6.29 -3.90 1.16
N TRP A 23 5.28 -4.34 1.89
CA TRP A 23 4.00 -4.76 1.36
C TRP A 23 2.92 -3.78 1.76
N VAL A 24 1.94 -3.58 0.88
CA VAL A 24 0.82 -2.67 1.11
C VAL A 24 -0.49 -3.37 0.81
N ASP A 25 -1.42 -3.26 1.75
CA ASP A 25 -2.80 -3.70 1.59
C ASP A 25 -3.77 -2.57 1.94
N THR A 26 -5.00 -2.66 1.43
CA THR A 26 -6.03 -1.64 1.66
C THR A 26 -7.24 -2.20 2.39
N TYR A 27 -7.74 -1.44 3.36
CA TYR A 27 -8.94 -1.79 4.11
C TYR A 27 -9.87 -0.58 4.29
N SER A 28 -11.17 -0.79 4.13
CA SER A 28 -12.20 0.24 4.32
C SER A 28 -13.28 -0.25 5.29
N PRO A 29 -13.28 0.20 6.56
CA PRO A 29 -14.23 -0.26 7.60
C PRO A 29 -15.67 0.26 7.45
N GLY A 30 -16.01 0.97 6.38
CA GLY A 30 -17.33 1.58 6.19
C GLY A 30 -17.47 3.04 6.64
N ASP A 31 -16.39 3.63 7.16
CA ASP A 31 -16.30 5.04 7.59
C ASP A 31 -15.99 6.02 6.42
N GLY A 32 -16.03 5.54 5.17
CA GLY A 32 -15.75 6.35 3.98
C GLY A 32 -14.27 6.62 3.71
N ILE A 33 -13.36 6.17 4.58
CA ILE A 33 -11.91 6.31 4.42
C ILE A 33 -11.26 4.97 4.04
N THR A 34 -10.54 4.96 2.92
CA THR A 34 -9.65 3.86 2.54
C THR A 34 -8.32 3.96 3.29
N ARG A 35 -8.01 2.93 4.07
CA ARG A 35 -6.78 2.83 4.84
C ARG A 35 -5.75 2.02 4.05
N TYR A 36 -4.50 2.47 4.04
CA TYR A 36 -3.38 1.77 3.42
C TYR A 36 -2.45 1.28 4.52
N ARG A 37 -2.38 -0.04 4.72
CA ARG A 37 -1.59 -0.69 5.76
C ARG A 37 -0.28 -1.19 5.16
N PHE A 38 0.84 -0.82 5.77
CA PHE A 38 2.19 -1.23 5.35
C PHE A 38 2.69 -2.36 6.23
N PHE A 39 3.39 -3.33 5.63
CA PHE A 39 3.94 -4.49 6.31
C PHE A 39 5.40 -4.72 5.91
N LYS A 40 6.18 -5.29 6.83
CA LYS A 40 7.57 -5.72 6.57
C LYS A 40 7.68 -7.15 6.05
N GLU A 41 6.58 -7.87 5.96
CA GLU A 41 6.56 -9.27 5.54
C GLU A 41 5.42 -9.50 4.55
N ALA A 42 5.71 -10.28 3.51
CA ALA A 42 4.74 -10.72 2.53
C ALA A 42 3.64 -11.59 3.17
N GLY A 43 2.45 -11.62 2.57
CA GLY A 43 1.35 -12.49 2.99
C GLY A 43 0.67 -12.07 4.29
N ASN A 44 1.03 -10.91 4.82
CA ASN A 44 0.46 -10.36 6.03
C ASN A 44 -0.73 -9.43 5.68
N SER A 45 -1.70 -9.35 6.58
CA SER A 45 -2.96 -8.62 6.35
C SER A 45 -3.33 -7.77 7.56
N TYR A 46 -4.37 -6.94 7.40
CA TYR A 46 -4.83 -6.05 8.46
C TYR A 46 -5.17 -6.78 9.78
N PHE A 47 -5.67 -8.02 9.71
CA PHE A 47 -6.02 -8.85 10.86
C PHE A 47 -4.97 -9.95 11.14
N GLY A 48 -3.83 -9.91 10.47
CA GLY A 48 -2.76 -10.89 10.62
C GLY A 48 -2.04 -10.79 11.96
N PRO A 49 -1.33 -11.87 12.37
CA PRO A 49 -0.62 -11.93 13.66
C PRO A 49 0.52 -10.90 13.77
N LYS A 50 0.97 -10.38 12.63
CA LYS A 50 2.04 -9.40 12.55
C LYS A 50 1.42 -8.05 12.20
N ASN A 51 1.17 -7.23 13.21
CA ASN A 51 0.58 -5.92 13.02
C ASN A 51 1.41 -5.10 12.02
N GLY A 52 0.79 -4.60 10.95
CA GLY A 52 1.49 -3.76 9.98
C GLY A 52 2.17 -2.56 10.65
N ILE A 53 3.28 -2.09 10.09
CA ILE A 53 4.16 -1.08 10.68
C ILE A 53 3.59 0.34 10.65
N TYR A 54 2.65 0.59 9.73
CA TYR A 54 2.05 1.91 9.55
C TYR A 54 0.69 1.79 8.86
N THR A 55 -0.25 2.68 9.18
CA THR A 55 -1.55 2.81 8.51
C THR A 55 -1.73 4.25 8.07
N ALA A 56 -1.84 4.49 6.77
CA ALA A 56 -2.21 5.79 6.22
C ALA A 56 -3.74 5.89 6.03
N LEU A 57 -4.33 7.06 6.28
CA LEU A 57 -5.75 7.34 6.13
C LEU A 57 -6.10 7.93 4.75
N GLY A 58 -5.35 7.51 3.74
CA GLY A 58 -5.58 7.90 2.35
C GLY A 58 -4.33 7.80 1.49
N PHE A 59 -4.51 7.96 0.18
CA PHE A 59 -3.43 7.73 -0.78
C PHE A 59 -2.28 8.75 -0.65
N LYS A 60 -2.57 10.01 -0.31
CA LYS A 60 -1.53 11.05 -0.18
C LYS A 60 -0.55 10.74 0.96
N GLU A 61 -1.07 10.33 2.11
CA GLU A 61 -0.25 9.91 3.25
C GLU A 61 0.50 8.63 2.95
N ALA A 62 -0.15 7.66 2.29
CA ALA A 62 0.47 6.41 1.88
C ALA A 62 1.67 6.66 0.96
N ARG A 63 1.52 7.55 -0.03
CA ARG A 63 2.60 7.96 -0.92
C ARG A 63 3.75 8.65 -0.18
N THR A 64 3.43 9.49 0.80
CA THR A 64 4.43 10.19 1.61
C THR A 64 5.27 9.22 2.44
N PHE A 65 4.61 8.28 3.11
CA PHE A 65 5.31 7.23 3.85
C PHE A 65 6.18 6.37 2.95
N ALA A 66 5.64 5.89 1.83
CA ALA A 66 6.37 5.05 0.90
C ALA A 66 7.60 5.76 0.32
N ARG A 67 7.51 7.05 0.00
CA ARG A 67 8.68 7.86 -0.41
C ARG A 67 9.72 7.98 0.70
N GLY A 68 9.29 8.19 1.94
CA GLY A 68 10.20 8.20 3.10
C GLY A 68 10.91 6.86 3.32
N ALA A 69 10.25 5.76 2.96
CA ALA A 69 10.83 4.42 2.98
C ALA A 69 11.72 4.09 1.75
N GLY A 70 11.85 5.03 0.80
CA GLY A 70 12.69 4.88 -0.40
C GLY A 70 11.95 4.39 -1.65
N ALA A 71 10.63 4.18 -1.60
CA ALA A 71 9.85 3.75 -2.77
C ALA A 71 9.69 4.89 -3.80
N ILE A 72 9.85 4.58 -5.08
CA ILE A 72 9.70 5.53 -6.19
C ILE A 72 8.32 5.34 -6.84
N ILE A 73 7.40 6.29 -6.58
CA ILE A 73 5.98 6.26 -7.00
C ILE A 73 5.62 7.45 -7.89
#